data_AF-A0A519IVU3-F1
#
_entry.id   AF-A0A519IVU3-F1
#
_cell.length_a   1.000
_cell.length_b   1.000
_cell.length_c   1.000
_cell.angle_alpha   90.00
_cell.angle_beta   90.00
_cell.angle_gamma   90.00
#
_symmetry.space_group_name_H-M   'P 1'
#
loop_
_entity.id
_entity.type
_entity.pdbx_description
1 polymer ?
#
loop_
_entity_poly.entity_id
_entity_poly.type
_entity_poly.pdbx_seq_one_letter_code
_entity_poly.pdbx_strand_id
1 'polypeptide(L)'
;MTIRTTAALTFIAAVTLGAAACTQAEQDTAEVKAEAAGEQARDVAAQAGEVVESGAMKAAQAVEKGAGSVADKLEDNQAEAAAEGQPGAVNPATDQRVPAN
;
A
#
# COMPACT_ATOMS: atom_id res chain seq x y z
N MET A 1 -2.11 24.86 11.05
CA MET A 1 -2.49 24.08 9.85
C MET A 1 -3.84 24.59 9.39
N THR A 2 -3.87 25.60 8.51
CA THR A 2 -5.13 26.30 8.16
C THR A 2 -5.19 26.70 6.68
N ILE A 3 -4.34 26.09 5.83
CA ILE A 3 -4.16 26.51 4.42
C ILE A 3 -4.48 25.39 3.42
N ARG A 4 -5.13 24.29 3.84
CA ARG A 4 -5.46 23.17 2.92
C ARG A 4 -6.88 23.18 2.36
N THR A 5 -7.74 24.11 2.78
CA THR A 5 -9.17 24.07 2.45
C THR A 5 -9.59 25.04 1.34
N THR A 6 -8.73 25.99 0.95
CA THR A 6 -9.07 27.05 -0.01
C THR A 6 -8.90 26.67 -1.49
N ALA A 7 -8.25 25.55 -1.80
CA ALA A 7 -8.05 25.16 -3.20
C ALA A 7 -9.27 24.47 -3.85
N ALA A 8 -10.27 24.05 -3.07
CA ALA A 8 -11.43 23.32 -3.57
C ALA A 8 -12.64 24.20 -3.94
N LEU A 9 -12.62 25.50 -3.59
CA LEU A 9 -13.81 26.36 -3.70
C LEU A 9 -13.82 27.32 -4.90
N THR A 10 -12.74 27.39 -5.69
CA THR A 10 -12.64 28.36 -6.80
C THR A 10 -13.17 27.86 -8.15
N PHE A 11 -13.62 26.61 -8.28
CA PHE A 11 -14.17 26.13 -9.57
C PHE A 11 -15.67 26.46 -9.76
N ILE A 12 -16.38 26.90 -8.73
CA ILE A 12 -17.85 27.08 -8.80
C ILE A 12 -18.25 28.47 -9.34
N ALA A 13 -17.35 29.47 -9.33
CA ALA A 13 -17.71 30.83 -9.70
C ALA A 13 -17.81 31.08 -11.22
N ALA A 14 -17.25 30.22 -12.07
CA ALA A 14 -17.28 30.42 -13.52
C ALA A 14 -18.53 29.83 -14.20
N VAL A 15 -19.33 29.02 -13.50
CA VAL A 15 -20.50 28.32 -14.10
C VAL A 15 -21.76 29.19 -14.08
N THR A 16 -21.82 30.24 -13.25
CA THR A 16 -23.04 31.04 -13.06
C THR A 16 -23.27 32.12 -14.14
N LEU A 17 -22.33 32.35 -15.05
CA LEU A 17 -22.41 33.39 -16.10
C LEU A 17 -22.61 32.85 -17.53
N GLY A 18 -22.71 31.53 -17.73
CA GLY A 18 -22.77 30.92 -19.08
C GLY A 18 -24.05 30.13 -19.41
N ALA A 19 -25.01 30.01 -18.48
CA ALA A 19 -26.16 29.10 -18.66
C ALA A 19 -27.23 29.58 -19.66
N ALA A 20 -27.13 30.80 -20.19
CA ALA A 20 -28.16 31.39 -21.05
C ALA A 20 -27.87 31.29 -22.58
N ALA A 21 -26.77 30.68 -23.00
CA ALA A 21 -26.39 30.60 -24.42
C ALA A 21 -25.75 29.27 -24.87
N CYS A 22 -25.79 28.20 -24.08
CA CYS A 22 -25.34 26.89 -24.57
C CYS A 22 -26.35 26.34 -25.58
N THR A 23 -25.94 26.24 -26.84
CA THR A 23 -26.69 25.52 -27.87
C THR A 23 -26.65 24.00 -27.57
N GLN A 24 -27.60 23.21 -28.09
CA GLN A 24 -27.61 21.74 -27.89
C GLN A 24 -26.27 21.09 -28.29
N ALA A 25 -25.63 21.61 -29.35
CA ALA A 25 -24.31 21.15 -29.81
C ALA A 25 -23.19 21.37 -28.78
N GLU A 26 -23.27 22.42 -27.96
CA GLU A 26 -22.31 22.68 -26.89
C GLU A 26 -22.58 21.82 -25.65
N GLN A 27 -23.84 21.46 -25.38
CA GLN A 27 -24.20 20.47 -24.35
C GLN A 27 -23.69 19.07 -24.72
N ASP A 28 -23.95 18.59 -25.94
CA ASP A 28 -23.48 17.29 -26.40
C ASP A 28 -21.94 17.21 -26.34
N THR A 29 -21.25 18.29 -26.74
CA THR A 29 -19.79 18.37 -26.66
C THR A 29 -19.29 18.37 -25.22
N ALA A 30 -20.00 19.04 -24.30
CA ALA A 30 -19.65 19.08 -22.89
C ALA A 30 -19.87 17.71 -22.22
N GLU A 31 -20.94 17.01 -22.57
CA GLU A 31 -21.25 15.66 -22.09
C GLU A 31 -20.18 14.66 -22.54
N VAL A 32 -19.82 14.65 -23.83
CA VAL A 32 -18.74 13.79 -24.36
C VAL A 32 -17.40 14.08 -23.68
N LYS A 33 -17.07 15.35 -23.45
CA LYS A 33 -15.84 15.73 -22.72
C LYS A 33 -15.89 15.31 -21.26
N ALA A 34 -17.04 15.40 -20.61
CA ALA A 34 -17.23 14.97 -19.23
C ALA A 34 -17.12 13.45 -19.11
N GLU A 35 -17.68 12.68 -20.06
CA GLU A 35 -17.52 11.23 -20.13
C GLU A 35 -16.06 10.83 -20.32
N ALA A 36 -15.35 11.46 -21.26
CA ALA A 36 -13.93 11.19 -21.50
C ALA A 36 -13.05 11.53 -20.27
N ALA A 37 -13.34 12.65 -19.59
CA ALA A 37 -12.66 13.02 -18.36
C ALA A 37 -12.98 12.05 -17.21
N GLY A 38 -14.22 11.56 -17.14
CA GLY A 38 -14.64 10.56 -16.16
C GLY A 38 -13.93 9.22 -16.36
N GLU A 39 -13.79 8.77 -17.61
CA GLU A 39 -13.06 7.53 -17.92
C GLU A 39 -11.57 7.68 -17.63
N GLN A 40 -10.96 8.79 -18.01
CA GLN A 40 -9.56 9.08 -17.66
C GLN A 40 -9.34 9.10 -16.14
N ALA A 41 -10.28 9.66 -15.37
CA ALA A 41 -10.22 9.66 -13.92
C ALA A 41 -10.32 8.25 -13.33
N ARG A 42 -11.14 7.36 -13.91
CA ARG A 42 -11.22 5.95 -13.51
C ARG A 42 -9.92 5.21 -13.79
N ASP A 43 -9.32 5.41 -14.95
CA ASP A 43 -8.05 4.77 -15.31
C ASP A 43 -6.90 5.19 -14.39
N VAL A 44 -6.84 6.49 -14.05
CA VAL A 44 -5.84 7.01 -13.11
C VAL A 44 -6.08 6.45 -11.71
N ALA A 45 -7.34 6.38 -11.27
CA ALA A 45 -7.68 5.80 -9.97
C ALA A 45 -7.34 4.30 -9.88
N ALA A 46 -7.60 3.54 -10.96
CA ALA A 46 -7.25 2.12 -11.06
C ALA A 46 -5.72 1.92 -10.99
N GLN A 47 -4.95 2.68 -11.76
CA GLN A 47 -3.48 2.65 -11.73
C GLN A 47 -2.93 3.02 -10.36
N ALA A 48 -3.49 4.05 -9.71
CA ALA A 48 -3.09 4.43 -8.35
C ALA A 48 -3.40 3.31 -7.35
N GLY A 49 -4.54 2.64 -7.48
CA GLY A 49 -4.91 1.47 -6.68
C GLY A 49 -3.91 0.32 -6.84
N GLU A 50 -3.53 -0.01 -8.07
CA GLU A 50 -2.56 -1.06 -8.37
C GLU A 50 -1.17 -0.77 -7.78
N VAL A 51 -0.72 0.48 -7.85
CA VAL A 51 0.56 0.90 -7.24
C VAL A 51 0.52 0.74 -5.72
N VAL A 52 -0.57 1.11 -5.07
CA VAL A 52 -0.75 0.93 -3.62
C VAL A 52 -0.76 -0.55 -3.24
N GLU A 53 -1.51 -1.37 -3.98
CA GLU A 53 -1.58 -2.82 -3.76
C GLU A 53 -0.21 -3.49 -3.95
N SER A 54 0.48 -3.19 -5.05
CA SER A 54 1.84 -3.69 -5.31
C SER A 54 2.82 -3.26 -4.23
N GLY A 55 2.74 -2.01 -3.77
CA GLY A 55 3.55 -1.48 -2.68
C GLY A 55 3.30 -2.22 -1.36
N ALA A 56 2.04 -2.44 -1.00
CA ALA A 56 1.65 -3.18 0.19
C ALA A 56 2.14 -4.64 0.14
N MET A 57 2.00 -5.32 -1.00
CA MET A 57 2.51 -6.68 -1.17
C MET A 57 4.04 -6.74 -1.05
N LYS A 58 4.78 -5.80 -1.63
CA LYS A 58 6.24 -5.73 -1.49
C LYS A 58 6.66 -5.53 -0.04
N ALA A 59 5.97 -4.66 0.69
CA ALA A 59 6.25 -4.44 2.12
C ALA A 59 5.98 -5.71 2.94
N ALA A 60 4.85 -6.39 2.70
CA ALA A 60 4.53 -7.66 3.36
C ALA A 60 5.61 -8.74 3.08
N GLN A 61 6.02 -8.90 1.83
CA GLN A 61 7.07 -9.85 1.45
C GLN A 61 8.43 -9.50 2.09
N ALA A 62 8.76 -8.22 2.23
CA ALA A 62 9.99 -7.81 2.90
C ALA A 62 9.97 -8.17 4.40
N VAL A 63 8.82 -7.97 5.06
CA VAL A 63 8.61 -8.38 6.46
C VAL A 63 8.69 -9.89 6.61
N GLU A 64 8.04 -10.65 5.73
CA GLU A 64 8.06 -12.12 5.72
C GLU A 64 9.50 -12.64 5.56
N LYS A 65 10.25 -12.14 4.57
CA LYS A 65 11.66 -12.52 4.36
C LYS A 65 12.53 -12.15 5.56
N GLY A 66 12.32 -10.97 6.14
CA GLY A 66 13.06 -10.52 7.32
C GLY A 66 12.79 -11.42 8.54
N ALA A 67 11.52 -11.75 8.78
CA ALA A 67 11.11 -12.65 9.86
C ALA A 67 11.67 -14.06 9.66
N GLY A 68 11.61 -14.59 8.42
CA GLY A 68 12.22 -15.88 8.07
C GLY A 68 13.72 -15.89 8.35
N SER A 69 14.47 -14.89 7.88
CA SER A 69 15.92 -14.83 8.13
C SER A 69 16.28 -14.72 9.61
N VAL A 70 15.45 -14.05 10.43
CA VAL A 70 15.64 -14.03 11.89
C VAL A 70 15.34 -15.39 12.51
N ALA A 71 14.29 -16.07 12.06
CA ALA A 71 13.96 -17.41 12.51
C ALA A 71 15.08 -18.41 12.17
N ASP A 72 15.59 -18.41 10.93
CA ASP A 72 16.70 -19.26 10.50
C ASP A 72 17.94 -19.06 11.38
N LYS A 73 18.31 -17.80 11.65
CA LYS A 73 19.45 -17.47 12.52
C LYS A 73 19.22 -17.91 13.97
N LEU A 74 17.99 -17.81 14.48
CA LEU A 74 17.67 -18.29 15.82
C LEU A 74 17.78 -19.82 15.86
N GLU A 75 17.32 -20.51 14.81
CA GLU A 75 17.43 -21.96 14.70
C GLU A 75 18.91 -22.40 14.67
N ASP A 76 19.73 -21.77 13.84
CA ASP A 76 21.17 -22.03 13.76
C ASP A 76 21.87 -21.80 15.11
N ASN A 77 21.62 -20.64 15.75
CA ASN A 77 22.22 -20.31 17.05
C ASN A 77 21.79 -21.30 18.13
N GLN A 78 20.52 -21.74 18.12
CA GLN A 78 20.00 -22.70 19.07
C GLN A 78 20.56 -24.11 18.83
N ALA A 79 20.77 -24.49 17.56
CA ALA A 79 21.45 -25.73 17.18
C ALA A 79 22.91 -25.75 17.66
N GLU A 80 23.66 -24.67 17.43
CA GLU A 80 25.05 -24.51 17.89
C GLU A 80 25.12 -24.55 19.41
N ALA A 81 24.33 -23.73 20.10
CA ALA A 81 24.28 -23.69 21.56
C ALA A 81 23.88 -25.06 22.15
N ALA A 82 22.96 -25.78 21.52
CA ALA A 82 22.58 -27.12 21.94
C ALA A 82 23.71 -28.15 21.72
N ALA A 83 24.44 -28.05 20.62
CA ALA A 83 25.60 -28.89 20.32
C ALA A 83 26.76 -28.65 21.31
N GLU A 84 26.92 -27.41 21.77
CA GLU A 84 27.87 -27.02 22.82
C GLU A 84 27.40 -27.38 24.24
N GLY A 85 26.18 -27.90 24.39
CA GLY A 85 25.61 -28.25 25.69
C GLY A 85 25.29 -27.02 26.55
N GLN A 86 25.02 -25.87 25.93
CA GLN A 86 24.66 -24.65 26.63
C GLN A 86 23.29 -24.80 27.33
N PRO A 87 23.22 -24.62 28.65
CA PRO A 87 21.97 -24.70 29.41
C PRO A 87 20.83 -23.88 28.82
N GLY A 88 19.67 -24.52 28.65
CA GLY A 88 18.46 -23.87 28.16
C GLY A 88 18.36 -23.71 26.64
N ALA A 89 19.42 -23.99 25.86
CA ALA A 89 19.34 -24.07 24.41
C ALA A 89 18.36 -25.17 23.96
N VAL A 90 17.71 -25.00 22.82
CA VAL A 90 16.76 -25.97 22.25
C VAL A 90 17.36 -26.52 20.98
N ASN A 91 17.52 -27.85 20.90
CA ASN A 91 17.96 -28.49 19.67
C ASN A 91 16.79 -28.52 18.67
N PRO A 92 16.88 -27.81 17.54
CA PRO A 92 15.78 -27.76 16.58
C PRO A 92 15.54 -29.08 15.84
N ALA A 93 16.53 -29.99 15.79
CA ALA A 93 16.36 -31.31 15.17
C ALA A 93 15.58 -32.30 16.05
N THR A 94 15.52 -32.07 17.36
CA THR A 94 14.92 -33.00 18.34
C THR A 94 13.88 -32.37 19.25
N ASP A 95 13.69 -31.05 19.18
CA ASP A 95 12.89 -30.23 20.10
C ASP A 95 13.26 -30.38 21.58
N GLN A 96 14.44 -30.93 21.88
CA GLN A 96 14.89 -31.12 23.25
C GLN A 96 15.64 -29.90 23.76
N ARG A 97 15.34 -29.50 25.00
CA ARG A 97 16.06 -28.45 25.69
C ARG A 97 17.25 -29.03 26.45
N VAL A 98 18.41 -28.41 26.33
CA VAL A 98 19.57 -28.72 27.17
C VAL A 98 19.24 -28.38 28.62
N PRO A 99 19.39 -29.33 29.57
CA PRO A 99 19.11 -29.09 30.98
C PRO A 99 19.91 -27.92 31.55
N ALA A 100 19.28 -27.10 32.38
CA ALA A 100 19.98 -26.16 33.24
C ALA A 100 20.28 -26.86 34.58
N ASN A 101 21.55 -27.13 34.82
CA ASN A 101 22.04 -27.67 36.10
C ASN A 101 22.15 -26.58 37.16
#